data_AF-A0A8S2PX02-F1
#
_entry.id   AF-A0A8S2PX02-F1
#
_cell.length_a   1.000
_cell.length_b   1.000
_cell.length_c   1.000
_cell.angle_alpha   90.00
_cell.angle_beta   90.00
_cell.angle_gamma   90.00
#
_symmetry.space_group_name_H-M   'P 1'
#
loop_
_entity.id
_entity.type
_entity.pdbx_description
1 polymer ?
#
loop_
_entity_poly.entity_id
_entity_poly.type
_entity_poly.pdbx_seq_one_letter_code
_entity_poly.pdbx_strand_id
1 'polypeptide(L)'
;MESNLTSSFLKISDTVALYAEGTVCGFISTLGLVDDRCVVQPDAGDLQKPPKKFRDCLFRICPSHRYSAQTQYWNALKSPNSVRDLKKLQLAADTEKRQNEEESRKQTGTIIKYGDTVVQLLHIKSNKYLTVNKRLPAFLEKNAMRVSLDNSGTEGSWFQIEPYYKLRAKGERVVVGDKVVLMPYSGGQPLHVSELELPDHPGSKEVNSHLQTSWKIVLFMSCHEATNEVLKSGDIVRLFHAEQEKFLTCDNYRKKSVVFLRATGRASATSATSSNALWEIEVVQQDPCRGGIGQWSSLFRFKHLATGQYLAAEVDNDQTFDATRQKLRGPPGTPVFALVPIPHGYDISSIFELDPTTITRNEEAVPWGSYVRLQHICTSTWV
;
A
#
# COMPACT_ATOMS: atom_id res chain seq x y z
N MET A 1 -25.78 0.63 18.90
CA MET A 1 -25.65 2.06 18.55
C MET A 1 -24.71 2.14 17.38
N GLU A 2 -25.27 2.21 16.18
CA GLU A 2 -24.52 2.34 14.92
C GLU A 2 -23.70 3.63 15.00
N SER A 3 -22.38 3.49 15.17
CA SER A 3 -21.46 4.61 15.07
C SER A 3 -21.53 5.13 13.64
N ASN A 4 -21.95 6.38 13.49
CA ASN A 4 -21.89 7.18 12.27
C ASN A 4 -20.62 6.89 11.46
N LEU A 5 -20.70 5.96 10.51
CA LEU A 5 -19.88 5.99 9.30
C LEU A 5 -20.37 7.22 8.55
N THR A 6 -19.82 8.39 8.88
CA THR A 6 -19.97 9.59 8.05
C THR A 6 -19.53 9.18 6.66
N SER A 7 -20.48 8.94 5.77
CA SER A 7 -20.25 8.46 4.42
C SER A 7 -19.34 9.47 3.71
N SER A 8 -18.06 9.17 3.63
CA SER A 8 -17.09 10.03 2.98
C SER A 8 -17.22 9.86 1.47
N PHE A 9 -17.13 10.96 0.74
CA PHE A 9 -17.08 10.91 -0.72
C PHE A 9 -15.66 10.59 -1.17
N LEU A 10 -15.57 9.78 -2.22
CA LEU A 10 -14.31 9.42 -2.84
C LEU A 10 -13.72 10.62 -3.59
N LYS A 11 -12.41 10.85 -3.44
CA LYS A 11 -11.69 11.99 -4.01
C LYS A 11 -10.49 11.56 -4.84
N ILE A 12 -10.07 12.43 -5.75
CA ILE A 12 -8.79 12.33 -6.44
C ILE A 12 -7.64 12.38 -5.41
N SER A 13 -6.65 11.53 -5.61
CA SER A 13 -5.49 11.26 -4.76
C SER A 13 -5.77 10.46 -3.49
N ASP A 14 -7.01 9.99 -3.26
CA ASP A 14 -7.27 8.97 -2.23
C ASP A 14 -6.52 7.67 -2.59
N THR A 15 -6.03 6.98 -1.57
CA THR A 15 -5.46 5.63 -1.70
C THR A 15 -6.51 4.63 -1.25
N VAL A 16 -6.81 3.66 -2.12
CA VAL A 16 -7.89 2.69 -1.95
C VAL A 16 -7.41 1.28 -2.26
N ALA A 17 -8.12 0.29 -1.72
CA ALA A 17 -8.09 -1.09 -2.20
C ALA A 17 -9.40 -1.40 -2.91
N LEU A 18 -9.34 -2.23 -3.95
CA LEU A 18 -10.52 -2.70 -4.68
C LEU A 18 -10.77 -4.16 -4.33
N TYR A 19 -11.94 -4.44 -3.77
CA TYR A 19 -12.35 -5.79 -3.40
C TYR A 19 -13.41 -6.28 -4.39
N ALA A 20 -13.10 -7.33 -5.15
CA ALA A 20 -14.06 -7.98 -6.03
C ALA A 20 -15.10 -8.73 -5.19
N GLU A 21 -16.37 -8.61 -5.57
CA GLU A 21 -17.47 -9.39 -5.04
C GLU A 21 -18.25 -10.02 -6.20
N GLY A 22 -18.58 -11.32 -6.08
CA GLY A 22 -19.24 -12.07 -7.14
C GLY A 22 -18.86 -13.54 -7.10
N THR A 23 -18.58 -14.13 -8.27
CA THR A 23 -18.12 -15.53 -8.38
C THR A 23 -16.75 -15.73 -7.73
N VAL A 24 -15.84 -14.77 -7.92
CA VAL A 24 -14.54 -14.72 -7.26
C VAL A 24 -14.50 -13.49 -6.37
N CYS A 25 -14.29 -13.69 -5.07
CA CYS A 25 -14.16 -12.61 -4.09
C CYS A 25 -12.71 -12.45 -3.66
N GLY A 26 -12.24 -11.21 -3.51
CA GLY A 26 -10.86 -10.95 -3.09
C GLY A 26 -10.35 -9.58 -3.53
N PHE A 27 -9.21 -9.15 -2.95
CA PHE A 27 -8.56 -7.91 -3.37
C PHE A 27 -7.81 -8.11 -4.69
N ILE A 28 -7.88 -7.10 -5.56
CA ILE A 28 -6.93 -7.01 -6.68
C ILE A 28 -5.53 -6.72 -6.13
N SER A 29 -4.56 -7.51 -6.57
CA SER A 29 -3.15 -7.37 -6.22
C SER A 29 -2.24 -7.58 -7.43
N THR A 30 -0.95 -7.38 -7.24
CA THR A 30 0.06 -7.57 -8.30
C THR A 30 1.03 -8.68 -7.93
N LEU A 31 1.59 -9.37 -8.93
CA LEU A 31 2.55 -10.46 -8.74
C LEU A 31 3.99 -9.97 -8.47
N GLY A 32 4.16 -8.69 -8.17
CA GLY A 32 5.45 -8.06 -7.88
C GLY A 32 5.73 -6.84 -8.75
N LEU A 33 7.02 -6.55 -8.95
CA LEU A 33 7.52 -5.38 -9.70
C LEU A 33 7.87 -5.71 -11.16
N VAL A 34 8.26 -6.97 -11.40
CA VAL A 34 8.70 -7.46 -12.71
C VAL A 34 7.51 -7.94 -13.54
N ASP A 35 6.55 -8.58 -12.89
CA ASP A 35 5.34 -9.07 -13.53
C ASP A 35 4.27 -7.97 -13.58
N ASP A 36 3.76 -7.73 -14.79
CA ASP A 36 2.77 -6.69 -15.05
C ASP A 36 1.32 -7.19 -14.93
N ARG A 37 1.11 -8.47 -14.57
CA ARG A 37 -0.23 -9.04 -14.38
C ARG A 37 -0.85 -8.58 -13.07
N CYS A 38 -2.15 -8.29 -13.14
CA CYS A 38 -3.00 -8.11 -11.98
C CYS A 38 -3.78 -9.40 -11.71
N VAL A 39 -3.93 -9.75 -10.45
CA VAL A 39 -4.58 -10.98 -10.01
C VAL A 39 -5.51 -10.72 -8.85
N VAL A 40 -6.42 -11.64 -8.61
CA VAL A 40 -7.17 -11.73 -7.35
C VAL A 40 -6.86 -13.08 -6.73
N GLN A 41 -6.48 -13.08 -5.44
CA GLN A 41 -6.25 -14.31 -4.70
C GLN A 41 -7.31 -14.43 -3.58
N PRO A 42 -8.36 -15.24 -3.76
CA PRO A 42 -9.46 -15.33 -2.80
C PRO A 42 -9.05 -15.73 -1.39
N ASP A 43 -8.14 -16.70 -1.28
CA ASP A 43 -7.68 -17.25 0.01
C ASP A 43 -6.67 -16.34 0.72
N ALA A 44 -6.23 -15.24 0.10
CA ALA A 44 -5.22 -14.37 0.69
C ALA A 44 -5.77 -13.51 1.84
N GLY A 45 -7.07 -13.17 1.80
CA GLY A 45 -7.73 -12.35 2.81
C GLY A 45 -9.05 -11.74 2.34
N ASP A 46 -9.79 -11.19 3.29
CA ASP A 46 -11.10 -10.56 3.09
C ASP A 46 -11.17 -9.17 3.74
N LEU A 47 -12.35 -8.53 3.72
CA LEU A 47 -12.54 -7.19 4.28
C LEU A 47 -12.30 -7.10 5.81
N GLN A 48 -12.43 -8.21 6.54
CA GLN A 48 -12.21 -8.26 7.99
C GLN A 48 -10.78 -8.67 8.33
N LYS A 49 -10.14 -9.45 7.45
CA LYS A 49 -8.77 -9.93 7.58
C LYS A 49 -8.03 -9.68 6.27
N PRO A 50 -7.56 -8.44 6.03
CA PRO A 50 -6.82 -8.12 4.82
C PRO A 50 -5.58 -9.01 4.66
N PRO A 51 -5.15 -9.26 3.41
CA PRO A 51 -3.96 -10.04 3.10
C PRO A 51 -2.71 -9.55 3.83
N LYS A 52 -1.80 -10.48 4.18
CA LYS A 52 -0.51 -10.13 4.80
C LYS A 52 0.29 -9.10 4.00
N LYS A 53 0.20 -9.11 2.67
CA LYS A 53 0.83 -8.14 1.77
C LYS A 53 -0.18 -7.10 1.28
N PHE A 54 -0.97 -6.52 2.18
CA PHE A 54 -2.04 -5.58 1.80
C PHE A 54 -1.56 -4.38 0.97
N ARG A 55 -0.32 -3.94 1.16
CA ARG A 55 0.33 -2.90 0.33
C ARG A 55 0.29 -3.21 -1.18
N ASP A 56 0.34 -4.50 -1.55
CA ASP A 56 0.31 -4.97 -2.93
C ASP A 56 -1.09 -4.88 -3.55
N CYS A 57 -2.09 -4.47 -2.75
CA CYS A 57 -3.48 -4.27 -3.15
C CYS A 57 -3.87 -2.79 -3.22
N LEU A 58 -2.95 -1.87 -2.93
CA LEU A 58 -3.23 -0.44 -2.80
C LEU A 58 -3.05 0.30 -4.12
N PHE A 59 -4.06 1.07 -4.49
CA PHE A 59 -4.08 1.93 -5.66
C PHE A 59 -4.40 3.38 -5.27
N ARG A 60 -3.67 4.33 -5.82
CA ARG A 60 -4.02 5.74 -5.78
C ARG A 60 -4.93 6.07 -6.95
N ILE A 61 -6.02 6.78 -6.67
CA ILE A 61 -6.88 7.30 -7.72
C ILE A 61 -6.27 8.59 -8.25
N CYS A 62 -5.82 8.58 -9.49
CA CYS A 62 -5.23 9.72 -10.18
C CYS A 62 -6.23 10.31 -11.18
N PRO A 63 -6.12 11.61 -11.50
CA PRO A 63 -6.86 12.19 -12.61
C PRO A 63 -6.31 11.67 -13.94
N SER A 64 -7.12 11.77 -15.00
CA SER A 64 -6.70 11.35 -16.34
C SER A 64 -5.57 12.23 -16.89
N HIS A 65 -4.44 11.63 -17.21
CA HIS A 65 -3.33 12.27 -17.92
C HIS A 65 -3.55 12.29 -19.43
N ARG A 66 -2.85 13.22 -20.10
CA ARG A 66 -2.73 13.27 -21.57
C ARG A 66 -1.52 12.45 -22.02
N TYR A 67 -1.68 11.72 -23.11
CA TYR A 67 -0.69 10.76 -23.62
C TYR A 67 -0.28 11.02 -25.08
N SER A 68 -0.69 12.15 -25.66
CA SER A 68 -0.57 12.42 -27.08
C SER A 68 0.89 12.54 -27.54
N ALA A 69 1.69 13.35 -26.86
CA ALA A 69 3.10 13.57 -27.19
C ALA A 69 3.95 12.33 -26.86
N GLN A 70 3.67 11.68 -25.72
CA GLN A 70 4.33 10.43 -25.35
C GLN A 70 4.09 9.33 -26.38
N THR A 71 2.85 9.17 -26.86
CA THR A 71 2.50 8.17 -27.89
C THR A 71 3.25 8.43 -29.19
N GLN A 72 3.34 9.69 -29.63
CA GLN A 72 4.11 10.04 -30.83
C GLN A 72 5.60 9.73 -30.67
N TYR A 73 6.18 10.07 -29.52
CA TYR A 73 7.58 9.77 -29.22
C TYR A 73 7.86 8.25 -29.23
N TRP A 74 7.03 7.45 -28.55
CA TRP A 74 7.17 5.99 -28.52
C TRP A 74 7.00 5.35 -29.90
N ASN A 75 6.10 5.87 -30.73
CA ASN A 75 5.93 5.38 -32.10
C ASN A 75 7.13 5.74 -32.98
N ALA A 76 7.71 6.93 -32.80
CA ALA A 76 8.92 7.34 -33.51
C ALA A 76 10.14 6.49 -33.13
N LEU A 77 10.29 6.10 -31.85
CA LEU A 77 11.36 5.18 -31.41
C LEU A 77 11.29 3.79 -32.07
N LYS A 78 10.07 3.33 -32.40
CA LYS A 78 9.85 2.05 -33.10
C LYS A 78 10.11 2.14 -34.60
N SER A 79 10.28 3.35 -35.16
CA SER A 79 10.45 3.60 -36.58
C SER A 79 11.90 4.04 -36.91
N PRO A 80 12.66 3.28 -37.72
CA PRO A 80 14.06 3.59 -38.00
C PRO A 80 14.31 4.91 -38.76
N ASN A 81 13.28 5.49 -39.41
CA ASN A 81 13.42 6.64 -40.31
C ASN A 81 13.27 8.01 -39.63
N SER A 82 12.93 8.07 -38.34
CA SER A 82 12.52 9.33 -37.67
C SER A 82 13.59 10.02 -36.80
N VAL A 83 14.88 9.72 -37.03
CA VAL A 83 15.97 10.14 -36.12
C VAL A 83 16.10 11.67 -35.96
N ARG A 84 15.74 12.46 -36.98
CA ARG A 84 15.96 13.93 -36.97
C ARG A 84 15.06 14.69 -35.99
N ASP A 85 13.88 14.16 -35.65
CA ASP A 85 12.91 14.83 -34.76
C ASP A 85 12.77 14.15 -33.39
N LEU A 86 13.51 13.07 -33.11
CA LEU A 86 13.41 12.33 -31.85
C LEU A 86 13.65 13.21 -30.62
N LYS A 87 14.66 14.09 -30.65
CA LYS A 87 14.95 15.00 -29.51
C LYS A 87 13.81 15.98 -29.25
N LYS A 88 13.17 16.47 -30.32
CA LYS A 88 12.03 17.39 -30.21
C LYS A 88 10.79 16.68 -29.66
N LEU A 89 10.53 15.46 -30.15
CA LEU A 89 9.45 14.61 -29.65
C LEU A 89 9.67 14.20 -28.18
N GLN A 90 10.91 13.90 -27.79
CA GLN A 90 11.26 13.63 -26.41
C GLN A 90 10.97 14.83 -25.50
N LEU A 91 11.43 16.02 -25.90
CA LEU A 91 11.17 17.25 -25.14
C LEU A 91 9.67 17.54 -25.01
N ALA A 92 8.90 17.28 -26.07
CA ALA A 92 7.44 17.41 -26.04
C ALA A 92 6.79 16.41 -25.08
N ALA A 93 7.22 15.15 -25.10
CA ALA A 93 6.74 14.11 -24.19
C ALA A 93 7.08 14.43 -22.72
N ASP A 94 8.30 14.89 -22.44
CA ASP A 94 8.73 15.29 -21.09
C ASP A 94 7.95 16.52 -20.59
N THR A 95 7.62 17.44 -21.50
CA THR A 95 6.81 18.62 -21.17
C THR A 95 5.35 18.25 -20.89
N GLU A 96 4.76 17.38 -21.70
CA GLU A 96 3.43 16.82 -21.45
C GLU A 96 3.38 16.10 -20.08
N LYS A 97 4.41 15.31 -19.76
CA LYS A 97 4.51 14.62 -18.47
C LYS A 97 4.54 15.59 -17.29
N ARG A 98 5.35 16.65 -17.37
CA ARG A 98 5.43 17.68 -16.32
C ARG A 98 4.09 18.41 -16.15
N GLN A 99 3.42 18.71 -17.25
CA GLN A 99 2.10 19.34 -17.22
C GLN A 99 1.06 18.42 -16.57
N ASN A 100 1.07 17.12 -16.89
CA ASN A 100 0.19 16.14 -16.26
C ASN A 100 0.40 16.10 -14.73
N GLU A 101 1.66 16.11 -14.27
CA GLU A 101 1.98 16.15 -12.83
C GLU A 101 1.48 17.44 -12.15
N GLU A 102 1.60 18.59 -12.82
CA GLU A 102 1.08 19.88 -12.31
C GLU A 102 -0.45 19.91 -12.25
N GLU A 103 -1.13 19.45 -13.30
CA GLU A 103 -2.60 19.36 -13.34
C GLU A 103 -3.11 18.36 -12.30
N SER A 104 -2.41 17.25 -12.11
CA SER A 104 -2.73 16.24 -11.10
C SER A 104 -2.66 16.79 -9.67
N ARG A 105 -1.63 17.60 -9.37
CA ARG A 105 -1.54 18.31 -8.09
C ARG A 105 -2.71 19.28 -7.89
N LYS A 106 -3.13 20.00 -8.93
CA LYS A 106 -4.26 20.96 -8.84
C LYS A 106 -5.62 20.27 -8.63
N GLN A 107 -5.79 19.04 -9.13
CA GLN A 107 -7.04 18.29 -9.01
C GLN A 107 -7.14 17.44 -7.74
N THR A 108 -6.07 17.36 -6.95
CA THR A 108 -6.06 16.61 -5.67
C THR A 108 -7.20 17.08 -4.76
N GLY A 109 -7.95 16.12 -4.19
CA GLY A 109 -9.10 16.39 -3.33
C GLY A 109 -10.42 16.65 -4.06
N THR A 110 -10.44 16.68 -5.39
CA THR A 110 -11.67 16.81 -6.17
C THR A 110 -12.55 15.57 -5.98
N ILE A 111 -13.84 15.78 -5.68
CA ILE A 111 -14.80 14.69 -5.49
C ILE A 111 -15.08 13.98 -6.82
N ILE A 112 -15.05 12.65 -6.80
CA ILE A 112 -15.33 11.80 -7.96
C ILE A 112 -16.83 11.61 -8.11
N LYS A 113 -17.32 11.71 -9.35
CA LYS A 113 -18.71 11.51 -9.72
C LYS A 113 -18.88 10.33 -10.67
N TYR A 114 -19.95 9.57 -10.47
CA TYR A 114 -20.29 8.42 -11.31
C TYR A 114 -20.41 8.82 -12.78
N GLY A 115 -19.69 8.13 -13.67
CA GLY A 115 -19.72 8.29 -15.14
C GLY A 115 -19.20 9.63 -15.70
N ASP A 116 -19.07 10.68 -14.90
CA ASP A 116 -18.58 11.99 -15.36
C ASP A 116 -17.06 12.13 -15.18
N THR A 117 -16.53 11.62 -14.07
CA THR A 117 -15.10 11.72 -13.77
C THR A 117 -14.34 10.57 -14.39
N VAL A 118 -13.35 10.89 -15.24
CA VAL A 118 -12.39 9.91 -15.76
C VAL A 118 -11.18 9.87 -14.83
N VAL A 119 -10.81 8.67 -14.40
CA VAL A 119 -9.75 8.42 -13.41
C VAL A 119 -8.73 7.42 -13.93
N GLN A 120 -7.61 7.32 -13.24
CA GLN A 120 -6.60 6.29 -13.42
C GLN A 120 -6.28 5.65 -12.08
N LEU A 121 -5.89 4.39 -12.11
CA LEU A 121 -5.53 3.64 -10.90
C LEU A 121 -4.02 3.38 -10.92
N LEU A 122 -3.29 4.09 -10.07
CA LEU A 122 -1.85 3.95 -9.92
C LEU A 122 -1.56 2.98 -8.77
N HIS A 123 -0.95 1.84 -9.05
CA HIS A 123 -0.55 0.90 -8.01
C HIS A 123 0.59 1.48 -7.16
N ILE A 124 0.40 1.55 -5.83
CA ILE A 124 1.30 2.25 -4.91
C ILE A 124 2.71 1.65 -4.89
N LYS A 125 2.81 0.31 -4.86
CA LYS A 125 4.10 -0.37 -4.70
C LYS A 125 4.93 -0.39 -5.97
N SER A 126 4.31 -0.66 -7.12
CA SER A 126 5.03 -0.72 -8.40
C SER A 126 5.14 0.63 -9.11
N ASN A 127 4.34 1.62 -8.70
CA ASN A 127 4.22 2.92 -9.36
C ASN A 127 3.87 2.78 -10.86
N LYS A 128 2.97 1.82 -11.17
CA LYS A 128 2.47 1.54 -12.52
C LYS A 128 0.96 1.72 -12.57
N TYR A 129 0.44 2.13 -13.72
CA TYR A 129 -0.99 2.36 -13.95
C TYR A 129 -1.68 1.09 -14.43
N LEU A 130 -2.81 0.76 -13.82
CA LEU A 130 -3.71 -0.26 -14.35
C LEU A 130 -4.17 0.14 -15.75
N THR A 131 -4.07 -0.78 -16.70
CA THR A 131 -4.26 -0.47 -18.12
C THR A 131 -4.97 -1.63 -18.83
N VAL A 132 -6.05 -1.32 -19.54
CA VAL A 132 -6.72 -2.25 -20.45
C VAL A 132 -6.12 -2.11 -21.85
N ASN A 133 -5.59 -3.19 -22.40
CA ASN A 133 -5.07 -3.22 -23.76
C ASN A 133 -6.05 -3.90 -24.71
N LYS A 134 -6.84 -3.09 -25.44
CA LYS A 134 -7.82 -3.58 -26.42
C LYS A 134 -7.23 -4.29 -27.64
N ARG A 135 -5.91 -4.20 -27.87
CA ARG A 135 -5.25 -4.84 -29.02
C ARG A 135 -4.74 -6.25 -28.70
N LEU A 136 -4.72 -6.63 -27.42
CA LEU A 136 -4.18 -7.90 -26.98
C LEU A 136 -5.25 -8.68 -26.21
N PRO A 137 -5.44 -9.98 -26.51
CA PRO A 137 -6.30 -10.84 -25.70
C PRO A 137 -5.67 -11.10 -24.34
N ALA A 138 -6.50 -11.40 -23.34
CA ALA A 138 -6.05 -11.84 -22.03
C ALA A 138 -5.22 -13.14 -22.13
N PHE A 139 -4.49 -13.48 -21.08
CA PHE A 139 -3.57 -14.61 -21.11
C PHE A 139 -4.33 -15.93 -21.12
N LEU A 140 -5.35 -16.09 -20.26
CA LEU A 140 -6.14 -17.32 -20.17
C LEU A 140 -7.44 -17.20 -20.97
N GLU A 141 -8.24 -16.16 -20.72
CA GLU A 141 -9.54 -15.98 -21.36
C GLU A 141 -9.42 -15.26 -22.72
N LYS A 142 -9.35 -16.01 -23.82
CA LYS A 142 -9.02 -15.46 -25.17
C LYS A 142 -10.02 -14.46 -25.73
N ASN A 143 -11.27 -14.50 -25.28
CA ASN A 143 -12.35 -13.56 -25.61
C ASN A 143 -12.31 -12.27 -24.78
N ALA A 144 -11.50 -12.22 -23.71
CA ALA A 144 -11.34 -11.04 -22.86
C ALA A 144 -10.18 -10.16 -23.34
N MET A 145 -10.24 -8.86 -23.03
CA MET A 145 -9.13 -7.94 -23.24
C MET A 145 -8.11 -8.04 -22.11
N ARG A 146 -6.83 -7.88 -22.46
CA ARG A 146 -5.74 -7.95 -21.49
C ARG A 146 -5.75 -6.77 -20.54
N VAL A 147 -5.56 -7.04 -19.26
CA VAL A 147 -5.29 -6.03 -18.24
C VAL A 147 -3.87 -6.20 -17.72
N SER A 148 -3.12 -5.11 -17.66
CA SER A 148 -1.74 -5.11 -17.17
C SER A 148 -1.37 -3.78 -16.52
N LEU A 149 -0.25 -3.77 -15.82
CA LEU A 149 0.35 -2.58 -15.22
C LEU A 149 1.33 -1.93 -16.19
N ASP A 150 1.12 -0.67 -16.51
CA ASP A 150 1.99 0.11 -17.41
C ASP A 150 2.78 1.17 -16.64
N ASN A 151 4.08 1.31 -16.91
CA ASN A 151 4.97 2.23 -16.20
C ASN A 151 4.61 3.72 -16.36
N SER A 152 4.06 4.13 -17.51
CA SER A 152 3.72 5.54 -17.78
C SER A 152 2.22 5.77 -17.86
N GLY A 153 1.45 4.69 -18.01
CA GLY A 153 0.04 4.74 -18.37
C GLY A 153 -0.15 5.07 -19.85
N THR A 154 -1.36 4.82 -20.34
CA THR A 154 -1.78 5.06 -21.72
C THR A 154 -3.24 5.50 -21.74
N GLU A 155 -3.80 5.75 -22.92
CA GLU A 155 -5.24 5.97 -23.10
C GLU A 155 -6.09 4.77 -22.61
N GLY A 156 -5.50 3.56 -22.55
CA GLY A 156 -6.13 2.37 -21.98
C GLY A 156 -6.17 2.36 -20.45
N SER A 157 -5.49 3.30 -19.79
CA SER A 157 -5.47 3.44 -18.33
C SER A 157 -6.55 4.38 -17.79
N TRP A 158 -7.39 4.92 -18.69
CA TRP A 158 -8.52 5.76 -18.33
C TRP A 158 -9.73 4.88 -17.98
N PHE A 159 -10.29 5.10 -16.80
CA PHE A 159 -11.49 4.41 -16.32
C PHE A 159 -12.58 5.41 -15.93
N GLN A 160 -13.83 5.03 -16.13
CA GLN A 160 -15.00 5.65 -15.53
C GLN A 160 -15.54 4.73 -14.45
N ILE A 161 -15.89 5.33 -13.31
CA ILE A 161 -16.56 4.64 -12.22
C ILE A 161 -18.06 4.71 -12.46
N GLU A 162 -18.70 3.56 -12.64
CA GLU A 162 -20.15 3.46 -12.80
C GLU A 162 -20.78 2.78 -11.57
N PRO A 163 -22.03 3.11 -11.22
CA PRO A 163 -22.68 2.49 -10.08
C PRO A 163 -23.08 1.05 -10.43
N TYR A 164 -22.78 0.08 -9.56
CA TYR A 164 -23.20 -1.30 -9.78
C TYR A 164 -24.72 -1.47 -9.60
N TYR A 165 -25.28 -0.80 -8.59
CA TYR A 165 -26.72 -0.79 -8.31
C TYR A 165 -27.40 0.44 -8.91
N LYS A 166 -28.65 0.29 -9.34
CA LYS A 166 -29.50 1.38 -9.88
C LYS A 166 -29.96 2.41 -8.83
N LEU A 167 -29.41 2.37 -7.62
CA LEU A 167 -29.70 3.31 -6.52
C LEU A 167 -28.99 4.66 -6.70
N ARG A 168 -27.96 4.70 -7.54
CA ARG A 168 -27.16 5.88 -7.86
C ARG A 168 -27.28 6.17 -9.35
N ALA A 169 -27.35 7.44 -9.72
CA ALA A 169 -27.33 7.89 -11.10
C ALA A 169 -25.97 8.48 -11.51
N LYS A 170 -25.74 8.57 -12.82
CA LYS A 170 -24.62 9.30 -13.41
C LYS A 170 -24.62 10.75 -12.92
N GLY A 171 -23.45 11.28 -12.57
CA GLY A 171 -23.25 12.62 -12.02
C GLY A 171 -23.37 12.71 -10.50
N GLU A 172 -23.90 11.69 -9.82
CA GLU A 172 -23.87 11.62 -8.36
C GLU A 172 -22.45 11.40 -7.83
N ARG A 173 -22.21 11.85 -6.59
CA ARG A 173 -20.91 11.69 -5.91
C ARG A 173 -20.72 10.24 -5.49
N VAL A 174 -19.55 9.69 -5.77
CA VAL A 174 -19.19 8.31 -5.37
C VAL A 174 -18.97 8.28 -3.85
N VAL A 175 -19.67 7.39 -3.16
CA VAL A 175 -19.51 7.18 -1.71
C VAL A 175 -18.53 6.05 -1.48
N VAL A 176 -17.61 6.22 -0.52
CA VAL A 176 -16.68 5.16 -0.11
C VAL A 176 -17.46 3.96 0.44
N GLY A 177 -17.10 2.75 0.00
CA GLY A 177 -17.78 1.52 0.36
C GLY A 177 -18.91 1.11 -0.59
N ASP A 178 -19.34 1.99 -1.52
CA ASP A 178 -20.28 1.62 -2.57
C ASP A 178 -19.66 0.58 -3.52
N LYS A 179 -20.53 -0.27 -4.06
CA LYS A 179 -20.17 -1.22 -5.13
C LYS A 179 -20.22 -0.51 -6.48
N VAL A 180 -19.14 -0.65 -7.24
CA VAL A 180 -18.95 0.03 -8.52
C VAL A 180 -18.56 -0.94 -9.62
N VAL A 181 -18.68 -0.46 -10.84
CA VAL A 181 -18.13 -1.08 -12.05
C VAL A 181 -17.05 -0.15 -12.59
N LEU A 182 -15.88 -0.70 -12.92
CA LEU A 182 -14.77 0.05 -13.51
C LEU A 182 -14.78 -0.15 -15.03
N MET A 183 -15.23 0.88 -15.75
CA MET A 183 -15.37 0.85 -17.21
C MET A 183 -14.18 1.52 -17.87
N PRO A 184 -13.47 0.88 -18.83
CA PRO A 184 -12.42 1.56 -19.59
C PRO A 184 -13.02 2.66 -20.48
N TYR A 185 -12.48 3.87 -20.42
CA TYR A 185 -12.98 5.04 -21.17
C TYR A 185 -12.79 4.91 -22.68
N SER A 186 -11.73 4.20 -23.11
CA SER A 186 -11.36 4.04 -24.53
C SER A 186 -12.30 3.14 -25.35
N GLY A 187 -13.45 2.78 -24.78
CA GLY A 187 -14.40 1.80 -25.28
C GLY A 187 -13.98 0.38 -24.92
N GLY A 188 -14.91 -0.43 -24.44
CA GLY A 188 -14.63 -1.81 -24.06
C GLY A 188 -15.59 -2.37 -23.03
N GLN A 189 -15.16 -3.46 -22.41
CA GLN A 189 -15.89 -4.18 -21.39
C GLN A 189 -15.37 -3.82 -19.99
N PRO A 190 -16.19 -3.97 -18.93
CA PRO A 190 -15.77 -3.69 -17.56
C PRO A 190 -14.57 -4.52 -17.12
N LEU A 191 -13.85 -4.01 -16.12
CA LEU A 191 -12.84 -4.76 -15.39
C LEU A 191 -13.48 -5.98 -14.71
N HIS A 192 -12.91 -7.15 -14.97
CA HIS A 192 -13.45 -8.46 -14.62
C HIS A 192 -12.41 -9.32 -13.90
N VAL A 193 -12.88 -10.20 -13.02
CA VAL A 193 -12.07 -11.27 -12.43
C VAL A 193 -12.55 -12.59 -12.99
N SER A 194 -11.68 -13.27 -13.74
CA SER A 194 -11.97 -14.58 -14.33
C SER A 194 -11.94 -15.68 -13.26
N GLU A 195 -12.65 -16.77 -13.49
CA GLU A 195 -12.55 -17.97 -12.63
C GLU A 195 -11.30 -18.82 -12.94
N LEU A 196 -10.62 -18.48 -14.05
CA LEU A 196 -9.42 -19.16 -14.52
C LEU A 196 -8.23 -18.82 -13.62
N GLU A 197 -7.50 -19.87 -13.27
CA GLU A 197 -6.32 -19.81 -12.41
C GLU A 197 -5.03 -19.78 -13.22
N LEU A 198 -4.09 -18.98 -12.75
CA LEU A 198 -2.77 -18.88 -13.36
C LEU A 198 -1.95 -20.15 -13.09
N PRO A 199 -1.46 -20.86 -14.12
CA PRO A 199 -0.70 -22.10 -13.95
C PRO A 199 0.60 -21.93 -13.13
N ASP A 200 1.19 -20.74 -13.22
CA ASP A 200 2.45 -20.40 -12.55
C ASP A 200 2.26 -19.77 -11.16
N HIS A 201 1.02 -19.39 -10.81
CA HIS A 201 0.66 -18.82 -9.52
C HIS A 201 -0.63 -19.45 -8.98
N PRO A 202 -0.54 -20.66 -8.38
CA PRO A 202 -1.70 -21.36 -7.83
C PRO A 202 -2.49 -20.49 -6.82
N GLY A 203 -3.81 -20.59 -6.86
CA GLY A 203 -4.77 -19.79 -6.13
C GLY A 203 -4.99 -18.37 -6.68
N SER A 204 -4.18 -17.91 -7.64
CA SER A 204 -4.32 -16.58 -8.24
C SER A 204 -5.19 -16.62 -9.49
N LYS A 205 -6.26 -15.84 -9.48
CA LYS A 205 -7.21 -15.70 -10.59
C LYS A 205 -6.84 -14.52 -11.49
N GLU A 206 -6.99 -14.69 -12.81
CA GLU A 206 -6.66 -13.65 -13.78
C GLU A 206 -7.65 -12.47 -13.71
N VAL A 207 -7.13 -11.24 -13.68
CA VAL A 207 -7.93 -10.03 -13.91
C VAL A 207 -7.86 -9.67 -15.39
N ASN A 208 -9.01 -9.52 -16.02
CA ASN A 208 -9.14 -9.17 -17.44
C ASN A 208 -10.27 -8.14 -17.64
N SER A 209 -10.66 -7.86 -18.88
CA SER A 209 -11.78 -6.97 -19.20
C SER A 209 -12.77 -7.70 -20.10
N HIS A 210 -13.93 -8.06 -19.52
CA HIS A 210 -14.94 -8.91 -20.18
C HIS A 210 -16.35 -8.80 -19.55
N LEU A 211 -16.68 -9.58 -18.52
CA LEU A 211 -18.01 -9.52 -17.88
C LEU A 211 -18.02 -8.56 -16.69
N GLN A 212 -19.21 -8.09 -16.32
CA GLN A 212 -19.37 -7.18 -15.20
C GLN A 212 -19.03 -7.88 -13.87
N THR A 213 -17.98 -7.39 -13.20
CA THR A 213 -17.67 -7.73 -11.80
C THR A 213 -17.98 -6.54 -10.90
N SER A 214 -18.54 -6.80 -9.72
CA SER A 214 -18.74 -5.77 -8.70
C SER A 214 -17.44 -5.52 -7.95
N TRP A 215 -17.02 -4.26 -7.86
CA TRP A 215 -15.85 -3.83 -7.10
C TRP A 215 -16.29 -2.95 -5.95
N LYS A 216 -16.00 -3.37 -4.71
CA LYS A 216 -16.18 -2.53 -3.52
C LYS A 216 -14.92 -1.69 -3.31
N ILE A 217 -15.09 -0.37 -3.28
CA ILE A 217 -13.99 0.57 -3.01
C ILE A 217 -13.79 0.68 -1.50
N VAL A 218 -12.61 0.30 -1.03
CA VAL A 218 -12.22 0.38 0.39
C VAL A 218 -11.18 1.48 0.55
N LEU A 219 -11.49 2.51 1.35
CA LEU A 219 -10.57 3.63 1.57
C LEU A 219 -9.45 3.21 2.54
N PHE A 220 -8.21 3.27 2.07
CA PHE A 220 -7.04 3.07 2.91
C PHE A 220 -6.58 4.39 3.54
N MET A 221 -6.45 5.46 2.75
CA MET A 221 -5.97 6.76 3.22
C MET A 221 -6.55 7.89 2.39
N SER A 222 -6.99 8.97 3.05
CA SER A 222 -7.51 10.14 2.33
C SER A 222 -6.38 10.97 1.73
N CYS A 223 -6.65 11.65 0.61
CA CYS A 223 -5.72 12.58 -0.02
C CYS A 223 -5.20 13.68 0.92
N HIS A 224 -6.00 14.11 1.90
CA HIS A 224 -5.60 15.15 2.86
C HIS A 224 -4.60 14.64 3.90
N GLU A 225 -4.57 13.33 4.13
CA GLU A 225 -3.68 12.67 5.08
C GLU A 225 -2.33 12.30 4.44
N ALA A 226 -2.21 12.44 3.12
CA ALA A 226 -1.06 12.02 2.34
C ALA A 226 0.13 13.00 2.40
N THR A 227 0.35 13.68 3.53
CA THR A 227 1.52 14.55 3.73
C THR A 227 2.77 13.69 4.01
N ASN A 228 3.96 14.22 3.74
CA ASN A 228 5.24 13.50 3.98
C ASN A 228 5.98 14.00 5.23
N GLU A 229 5.35 14.91 5.98
CA GLU A 229 5.96 15.54 7.17
C GLU A 229 5.66 14.76 8.45
N VAL A 230 4.68 13.86 8.42
CA VAL A 230 4.19 13.08 9.55
C VAL A 230 4.25 11.60 9.25
N LEU A 231 4.33 10.78 10.29
CA LEU A 231 4.30 9.33 10.21
C LEU A 231 2.89 8.85 9.84
N LYS A 232 2.77 7.93 8.89
CA LYS A 232 1.49 7.36 8.45
C LYS A 232 1.56 5.85 8.21
N SER A 233 0.40 5.20 8.17
CA SER A 233 0.30 3.78 7.80
C SER A 233 0.87 3.55 6.39
N GLY A 234 1.66 2.49 6.25
CA GLY A 234 2.35 2.11 5.02
C GLY A 234 3.70 2.81 4.83
N ASP A 235 4.13 3.68 5.74
CA ASP A 235 5.49 4.21 5.68
C ASP A 235 6.52 3.14 6.03
N ILE A 236 7.67 3.21 5.36
CA ILE A 236 8.80 2.31 5.61
C ILE A 236 9.87 3.08 6.38
N VAL A 237 10.14 2.65 7.61
CA VAL A 237 11.11 3.28 8.50
C VAL A 237 12.23 2.32 8.88
N ARG A 238 13.30 2.89 9.46
CA ARG A 238 14.34 2.15 10.17
C ARG A 238 14.35 2.64 11.60
N LEU A 239 14.23 1.73 12.56
CA LEU A 239 14.27 2.05 13.98
C LEU A 239 15.74 2.16 14.43
N PHE A 240 16.17 3.37 14.79
CA PHE A 240 17.55 3.68 15.18
C PHE A 240 17.63 3.90 16.70
N HIS A 241 18.44 3.08 17.37
CA HIS A 241 18.71 3.23 18.80
C HIS A 241 19.75 4.35 19.02
N ALA A 242 19.33 5.44 19.66
CA ALA A 242 20.15 6.65 19.80
C ALA A 242 21.44 6.41 20.61
N GLU A 243 21.36 5.76 21.77
CA GLU A 243 22.54 5.63 22.66
C GLU A 243 23.60 4.65 22.14
N GLN A 244 23.18 3.51 21.59
CA GLN A 244 24.09 2.50 21.04
C GLN A 244 24.47 2.75 19.58
N GLU A 245 23.84 3.73 18.93
CA GLU A 245 23.96 4.02 17.50
C GLU A 245 23.81 2.77 16.61
N LYS A 246 22.72 2.02 16.77
CA LYS A 246 22.46 0.78 16.00
C LYS A 246 21.05 0.75 15.46
N PHE A 247 20.88 0.09 14.31
CA PHE A 247 19.56 -0.18 13.76
C PHE A 247 18.99 -1.49 14.30
N LEU A 248 17.68 -1.50 14.58
CA LEU A 248 16.93 -2.70 14.86
C LEU A 248 16.73 -3.50 13.58
N THR A 249 17.17 -4.76 13.58
CA THR A 249 17.05 -5.66 12.43
C THR A 249 16.35 -6.95 12.79
N CYS A 250 15.72 -7.58 11.80
CA CYS A 250 15.15 -8.92 11.90
C CYS A 250 15.86 -9.83 10.89
N ASP A 251 16.41 -10.95 11.35
CA ASP A 251 17.16 -11.88 10.50
C ASP A 251 17.03 -13.33 10.99
N ASN A 252 17.42 -14.28 10.15
CA ASN A 252 17.42 -15.69 10.51
C ASN A 252 18.75 -16.08 11.17
N TYR A 253 18.71 -16.49 12.43
CA TYR A 253 19.84 -17.06 13.15
C TYR A 253 19.50 -18.47 13.62
N ARG A 254 20.36 -19.45 13.29
CA ARG A 254 20.16 -20.88 13.63
C ARG A 254 18.76 -21.41 13.27
N LYS A 255 18.28 -21.07 12.06
CA LYS A 255 16.94 -21.42 11.54
C LYS A 255 15.76 -20.84 12.34
N LYS A 256 15.99 -19.85 13.19
CA LYS A 256 14.95 -19.09 13.88
C LYS A 256 15.04 -17.62 13.48
N SER A 257 13.89 -16.99 13.27
CA SER A 257 13.84 -15.54 13.07
C SER A 257 14.08 -14.85 14.40
N VAL A 258 14.99 -13.88 14.43
CA VAL A 258 15.38 -13.15 15.64
C VAL A 258 15.44 -11.65 15.35
N VAL A 259 15.06 -10.86 16.34
CA VAL A 259 15.16 -9.39 16.32
C VAL A 259 16.33 -8.97 17.19
N PHE A 260 17.20 -8.10 16.68
CA PHE A 260 18.38 -7.63 17.40
C PHE A 260 18.92 -6.30 16.86
N LEU A 261 19.65 -5.58 17.71
CA LEU A 261 20.41 -4.40 17.30
C LEU A 261 21.69 -4.82 16.57
N ARG A 262 21.83 -4.39 15.33
CA ARG A 262 23.00 -4.73 14.50
C ARG A 262 24.12 -3.73 14.67
N ALA A 263 25.28 -4.20 15.13
CA ALA A 263 26.52 -3.42 15.10
C ALA A 263 27.06 -3.30 13.66
N THR A 264 27.70 -2.19 13.35
CA THR A 264 28.31 -1.93 12.04
C THR A 264 29.75 -1.44 12.22
N GLY A 265 30.63 -1.83 11.30
CA GLY A 265 32.02 -1.32 11.25
C GLY A 265 32.16 -0.01 10.46
N ARG A 266 31.06 0.60 10.02
CA ARG A 266 31.09 1.90 9.32
C ARG A 266 31.34 3.03 10.31
N ALA A 267 32.03 4.07 9.86
CA ALA A 267 32.34 5.25 10.67
C ALA A 267 31.10 5.99 11.21
N SER A 268 29.99 5.93 10.47
CA SER A 268 28.69 6.41 10.93
C SER A 268 27.65 5.31 10.78
N ALA A 269 26.94 5.02 11.86
CA ALA A 269 25.91 3.99 11.87
C ALA A 269 24.75 4.33 10.92
N THR A 270 24.38 5.60 10.80
CA THR A 270 23.28 6.05 9.93
C THR A 270 23.56 5.84 8.44
N SER A 271 24.84 5.73 8.07
CA SER A 271 25.25 5.35 6.71
C SER A 271 24.98 3.88 6.40
N ALA A 272 24.75 3.02 7.40
CA ALA A 272 24.46 1.60 7.20
C ALA A 272 23.09 1.41 6.53
N THR A 273 23.10 0.70 5.42
CA THR A 273 21.92 0.40 4.62
C THR A 273 21.74 -1.12 4.55
N SER A 274 20.72 -1.64 5.22
CA SER A 274 20.35 -3.06 5.17
C SER A 274 18.85 -3.19 4.94
N SER A 275 18.46 -4.09 4.05
CA SER A 275 17.05 -4.44 3.82
C SER A 275 16.41 -5.11 5.04
N ASN A 276 17.21 -5.73 5.91
CA ASN A 276 16.75 -6.41 7.12
C ASN A 276 16.44 -5.43 8.28
N ALA A 277 16.59 -4.12 8.04
CA ALA A 277 16.30 -3.06 8.99
C ALA A 277 14.99 -2.30 8.65
N LEU A 278 14.28 -2.71 7.58
CA LEU A 278 13.11 -2.00 7.07
C LEU A 278 11.84 -2.50 7.76
N TRP A 279 11.10 -1.58 8.36
CA TRP A 279 9.85 -1.83 9.07
C TRP A 279 8.74 -0.99 8.45
N GLU A 280 7.67 -1.65 8.00
CA GLU A 280 6.42 -1.03 7.59
C GLU A 280 5.59 -0.66 8.82
N ILE A 281 5.16 0.60 8.90
CA ILE A 281 4.30 1.11 9.95
C ILE A 281 2.85 0.76 9.63
N GLU A 282 2.15 0.15 10.58
CA GLU A 282 0.71 -0.05 10.53
C GLU A 282 0.08 0.66 11.73
N VAL A 283 -0.60 1.79 11.50
CA VAL A 283 -1.42 2.46 12.53
C VAL A 283 -2.69 1.65 12.71
N VAL A 284 -2.94 1.19 13.93
CA VAL A 284 -4.10 0.35 14.26
C VAL A 284 -5.36 1.20 14.20
N GLN A 285 -6.29 0.79 13.33
CA GLN A 285 -7.60 1.40 13.15
C GLN A 285 -8.69 0.38 13.50
N GLN A 286 -9.91 0.86 13.73
CA GLN A 286 -11.07 -0.02 13.94
C GLN A 286 -11.40 -0.85 12.68
N ASP A 287 -11.24 -0.25 11.50
CA ASP A 287 -11.34 -0.93 10.21
C ASP A 287 -9.95 -1.48 9.81
N PRO A 288 -9.78 -2.81 9.69
CA PRO A 288 -8.50 -3.43 9.34
C PRO A 288 -7.93 -2.99 7.99
N CYS A 289 -8.79 -2.60 7.04
CA CYS A 289 -8.36 -2.16 5.72
C CYS A 289 -8.02 -0.66 5.66
N ARG A 290 -8.21 0.06 6.78
CA ARG A 290 -7.99 1.50 6.86
C ARG A 290 -6.63 1.79 7.47
N GLY A 291 -5.86 2.63 6.79
CA GLY A 291 -4.68 3.28 7.33
C GLY A 291 -5.04 4.66 7.91
N GLY A 292 -4.01 5.43 8.24
CA GLY A 292 -4.19 6.82 8.67
C GLY A 292 -2.88 7.48 9.04
N ILE A 293 -2.99 8.73 9.48
CA ILE A 293 -1.88 9.43 10.13
C ILE A 293 -1.68 8.81 11.52
N GLY A 294 -0.42 8.58 11.89
CA GLY A 294 -0.06 8.21 13.25
C GLY A 294 -0.08 9.45 14.15
N GLN A 295 -0.99 9.47 15.12
CA GLN A 295 -1.00 10.45 16.21
C GLN A 295 -0.26 9.89 17.43
N TRP A 296 0.12 10.73 18.38
CA TRP A 296 0.76 10.27 19.62
C TRP A 296 -0.11 9.29 20.40
N SER A 297 -1.43 9.48 20.43
CA SER A 297 -2.38 8.54 21.04
C SER A 297 -2.72 7.32 20.18
N SER A 298 -2.12 7.19 18.99
CA SER A 298 -2.37 6.03 18.13
C SER A 298 -1.62 4.80 18.61
N LEU A 299 -2.18 3.65 18.28
CA LEU A 299 -1.54 2.36 18.47
C LEU A 299 -0.82 1.95 17.17
N PHE A 300 0.38 1.42 17.29
CA PHE A 300 1.25 1.12 16.17
C PHE A 300 1.67 -0.35 16.16
N ARG A 301 1.82 -0.90 14.96
CA ARG A 301 2.51 -2.16 14.72
C ARG A 301 3.68 -1.91 13.79
N PHE A 302 4.75 -2.67 14.00
CA PHE A 302 5.94 -2.64 13.15
C PHE A 302 6.08 -3.98 12.45
N LYS A 303 5.97 -3.97 11.13
CA LYS A 303 6.04 -5.17 10.31
C LYS A 303 7.33 -5.19 9.52
N HIS A 304 8.13 -6.22 9.70
CA HIS A 304 9.38 -6.38 8.98
C HIS A 304 9.12 -6.58 7.49
N LEU A 305 9.68 -5.71 6.65
CA LEU A 305 9.35 -5.65 5.23
C LEU A 305 9.72 -6.92 4.46
N ALA A 306 10.84 -7.55 4.80
CA ALA A 306 11.35 -8.72 4.07
C ALA A 306 10.62 -10.02 4.45
N THR A 307 10.31 -10.23 5.74
CA THR A 307 9.70 -11.48 6.23
C THR A 307 8.18 -11.38 6.41
N GLY A 308 7.63 -10.17 6.51
CA GLY A 308 6.22 -9.94 6.83
C GLY A 308 5.85 -10.29 8.28
N GLN A 309 6.84 -10.50 9.15
CA GLN A 309 6.64 -10.75 10.58
C GLN A 309 6.50 -9.43 11.34
N TYR A 310 5.76 -9.46 12.44
CA TYR A 310 5.50 -8.31 13.29
C TYR A 310 6.46 -8.31 14.47
N LEU A 311 6.94 -7.13 14.85
CA LEU A 311 7.62 -6.93 16.11
C LEU A 311 6.62 -7.15 17.25
N ALA A 312 7.02 -7.92 18.25
CA ALA A 312 6.24 -8.20 19.46
C ALA A 312 7.18 -8.30 20.67
N ALA A 313 6.63 -8.41 21.87
CA ALA A 313 7.40 -8.76 23.05
C ALA A 313 6.84 -10.00 23.76
N GLU A 314 7.72 -10.92 24.12
CA GLU A 314 7.40 -12.15 24.86
C GLU A 314 8.30 -12.31 26.07
N VAL A 315 7.91 -13.15 27.02
CA VAL A 315 8.72 -13.44 28.22
C VAL A 315 10.06 -14.03 27.80
N ASP A 316 11.14 -13.39 28.26
CA ASP A 316 12.50 -13.85 28.03
C ASP A 316 12.84 -14.98 29.00
N ASN A 317 12.82 -16.20 28.47
CA ASN A 317 13.19 -17.43 29.21
C ASN A 317 14.69 -17.75 29.11
N ASP A 318 15.49 -16.90 28.48
CA ASP A 318 16.92 -17.11 28.34
C ASP A 318 17.63 -16.88 29.69
N GLN A 319 18.29 -17.95 30.16
CA GLN A 319 19.03 -17.99 31.42
C GLN A 319 20.50 -17.57 31.25
N THR A 320 20.94 -17.27 30.03
CA THR A 320 22.31 -16.77 29.81
C THR A 320 22.53 -15.44 30.53
N PHE A 321 23.73 -15.30 31.09
CA PHE A 321 24.14 -14.08 31.75
C PHE A 321 24.22 -12.94 30.72
N ASP A 322 23.40 -11.92 30.92
CA ASP A 322 23.45 -10.67 30.20
C ASP A 322 23.28 -9.51 31.19
N ALA A 323 24.23 -8.59 31.20
CA ALA A 323 24.27 -7.51 32.19
C ALA A 323 23.09 -6.53 32.04
N THR A 324 22.55 -6.35 30.83
CA THR A 324 21.37 -5.51 30.61
C THR A 324 20.09 -6.21 31.06
N ARG A 325 19.94 -7.49 30.72
CA ARG A 325 18.86 -8.37 31.20
C ARG A 325 18.81 -8.43 32.72
N GLN A 326 19.96 -8.50 33.39
CA GLN A 326 20.03 -8.52 34.85
C GLN A 326 19.58 -7.21 35.49
N LYS A 327 19.87 -6.06 34.88
CA LYS A 327 19.38 -4.75 35.36
C LYS A 327 17.86 -4.61 35.24
N LEU A 328 17.25 -5.30 34.28
CA LEU A 328 15.80 -5.32 34.07
C LEU A 328 15.06 -6.31 34.98
N ARG A 329 15.77 -7.27 35.60
CA ARG A 329 15.18 -8.20 36.57
C ARG A 329 14.85 -7.44 37.85
N GLY A 330 13.57 -7.17 38.05
CA GLY A 330 13.02 -6.59 39.27
C GLY A 330 12.93 -7.60 40.44
N PRO A 331 12.02 -7.38 41.39
CA PRO A 331 11.75 -8.31 42.49
C PRO A 331 11.48 -9.74 42.00
N PRO A 332 11.80 -10.78 42.81
CA PRO A 332 11.54 -12.17 42.45
C PRO A 332 10.11 -12.39 41.96
N GLY A 333 9.96 -13.00 40.78
CA GLY A 333 8.66 -13.22 40.13
C GLY A 333 8.29 -12.20 39.04
N THR A 334 9.03 -11.12 38.88
CA THR A 334 8.81 -10.16 37.78
C THR A 334 9.40 -10.72 36.47
N PRO A 335 8.59 -10.98 35.43
CA PRO A 335 9.11 -11.43 34.15
C PRO A 335 9.90 -10.31 33.46
N VAL A 336 10.97 -10.70 32.76
CA VAL A 336 11.65 -9.84 31.78
C VAL A 336 11.13 -10.22 30.40
N PHE A 337 11.01 -9.23 29.51
CA PHE A 337 10.51 -9.44 28.17
C PHE A 337 11.60 -9.14 27.15
N ALA A 338 11.57 -9.85 26.02
CA ALA A 338 12.45 -9.63 24.88
C ALA A 338 11.61 -9.40 23.62
N LEU A 339 12.13 -8.56 22.72
CA LEU A 339 11.51 -8.35 21.42
C LEU A 339 11.67 -9.58 20.53
N VAL A 340 10.58 -10.03 19.93
CA VAL A 340 10.53 -11.21 19.07
C VAL A 340 9.74 -10.94 17.79
N PRO A 341 10.05 -11.64 16.69
CA PRO A 341 9.26 -11.55 15.46
C PRO A 341 8.15 -12.61 15.46
N ILE A 342 6.89 -12.18 15.34
CA ILE A 342 5.72 -13.08 15.26
C ILE A 342 5.07 -13.07 13.86
N PRO A 343 4.52 -14.19 13.37
CA PRO A 343 3.96 -14.28 12.02
C PRO A 343 2.54 -13.67 11.87
N HIS A 344 1.87 -13.34 12.97
CA HIS A 344 0.48 -12.88 12.99
C HIS A 344 0.37 -11.48 13.61
N GLY A 345 -0.02 -10.50 12.79
CA GLY A 345 -0.15 -9.10 13.21
C GLY A 345 -1.45 -8.74 13.92
N TYR A 346 -2.33 -9.70 14.22
CA TYR A 346 -3.58 -9.43 14.96
C TYR A 346 -3.47 -9.69 16.45
N ASP A 347 -2.32 -10.18 16.92
CA ASP A 347 -2.10 -10.41 18.34
C ASP A 347 -1.85 -9.06 19.05
N ILE A 348 -2.43 -8.90 20.24
CA ILE A 348 -2.21 -7.73 21.11
C ILE A 348 -0.73 -7.59 21.51
N SER A 349 0.03 -8.70 21.48
CA SER A 349 1.48 -8.74 21.74
C SER A 349 2.34 -7.99 20.71
N SER A 350 1.79 -7.54 19.58
CA SER A 350 2.51 -6.74 18.58
C SER A 350 2.10 -5.27 18.54
N ILE A 351 1.36 -4.81 19.55
CA ILE A 351 0.90 -3.41 19.65
C ILE A 351 1.82 -2.60 20.55
N PHE A 352 2.26 -1.46 20.03
CA PHE A 352 3.08 -0.48 20.74
C PHE A 352 2.42 0.90 20.72
N GLU A 353 2.67 1.67 21.76
CA GLU A 353 2.37 3.11 21.83
C GLU A 353 3.68 3.90 21.74
N LEU A 354 3.61 5.08 21.11
CA LEU A 354 4.75 5.97 20.97
C LEU A 354 4.66 7.07 22.02
N ASP A 355 5.65 7.13 22.90
CA ASP A 355 5.77 8.21 23.89
C ASP A 355 6.70 9.31 23.37
N PRO A 356 6.24 10.57 23.33
CA PRO A 356 7.04 11.69 22.88
C PRO A 356 8.11 12.06 23.92
N THR A 357 9.30 12.41 23.44
CA THR A 357 10.39 12.90 24.30
C THR A 357 10.29 14.40 24.63
N THR A 358 9.35 15.10 24.00
CA THR A 358 9.08 16.53 24.16
C THR A 358 7.61 16.75 24.50
N ILE A 359 7.27 17.93 25.04
CA ILE A 359 5.87 18.25 25.38
C ILE A 359 5.08 18.39 24.08
N THR A 360 4.20 17.43 23.80
CA THR A 360 3.27 17.44 22.67
C THR A 360 1.85 17.19 23.15
N ARG A 361 0.85 17.46 22.31
CA ARG A 361 -0.53 17.06 22.59
C ARG A 361 -0.80 15.68 22.03
N ASN A 362 -1.58 14.87 22.75
CA ASN A 362 -1.88 13.49 22.34
C ASN A 362 -2.51 13.37 20.94
N GLU A 363 -3.30 14.37 20.52
CA GLU A 363 -3.98 14.39 19.22
C GLU A 363 -3.09 14.88 18.06
N GLU A 364 -1.88 15.37 18.34
CA GLU A 364 -0.95 15.83 17.30
C GLU A 364 -0.38 14.62 16.54
N ALA A 365 -0.18 14.83 15.23
CA ALA A 365 0.48 13.86 14.37
C ALA A 365 1.96 13.74 14.74
N VAL A 366 2.50 12.52 14.66
CA VAL A 366 3.91 12.23 14.95
C VAL A 366 4.78 12.76 13.81
N PRO A 367 5.63 13.77 14.01
CA PRO A 367 6.48 14.29 12.94
C PRO A 367 7.53 13.27 12.50
N TRP A 368 7.89 13.31 11.22
CA TRP A 368 8.93 12.43 10.67
C TRP A 368 10.28 12.69 11.32
N GLY A 369 10.99 11.61 11.69
CA GLY A 369 12.32 11.69 12.33
C GLY A 369 12.30 12.02 13.83
N SER A 370 11.14 11.99 14.48
CA SER A 370 11.02 12.20 15.93
C SER A 370 11.72 11.10 16.74
N TYR A 371 12.33 11.48 17.86
CA TYR A 371 12.81 10.54 18.87
C TYR A 371 11.66 10.18 19.81
N VAL A 372 11.37 8.89 19.89
CA VAL A 372 10.23 8.34 20.65
C VAL A 372 10.71 7.22 21.56
N ARG A 373 9.98 6.98 22.64
CA ARG A 373 10.09 5.73 23.41
C ARG A 373 8.95 4.82 23.00
N LEU A 374 9.20 3.51 23.04
CA LEU A 374 8.19 2.50 22.70
C LEU A 374 7.67 1.87 23.99
N GLN A 375 6.36 1.94 24.19
CA GLN A 375 5.69 1.20 25.26
C GLN A 375 4.93 0.03 24.64
N HIS A 376 5.17 -1.17 25.16
CA HIS A 376 4.44 -2.36 24.73
C HIS A 376 3.14 -2.49 25.53
N ILE A 377 2.00 -2.48 24.84
CA ILE A 377 0.68 -2.39 25.48
C ILE A 377 0.36 -3.64 26.30
N CYS A 378 0.60 -4.83 25.76
CA CYS A 378 0.20 -6.09 26.40
C CYS A 378 0.90 -6.31 27.74
N THR A 379 2.17 -5.92 27.87
CA THR A 379 2.97 -6.12 29.10
C THR A 379 3.11 -4.85 29.91
N SER A 380 2.67 -3.69 29.40
CA SER A 380 2.87 -2.36 30.00
C SER A 380 4.35 -2.04 30.30
N THR A 381 5.28 -2.57 29.50
CA THR A 381 6.72 -2.36 29.67
C THR A 381 7.30 -1.43 28.61
N TRP A 382 8.38 -0.74 28.95
CA TRP A 382 9.16 0.08 28.04
C TRP A 382 10.26 -0.74 27.37
N VAL A 383 10.49 -0.50 26.08
CA VAL A 383 11.52 -1.16 25.27
C VAL A 383 12.91 -0.56 25.52
#